data_AF-A0A1I5HRM7-F1
#
_entry.id   AF-A0A1I5HRM7-F1
#
_cell.length_a   1.000
_cell.length_b   1.000
_cell.length_c   1.000
_cell.angle_alpha   90.00
_cell.angle_beta   90.00
_cell.angle_gamma   90.00
#
_symmetry.space_group_name_H-M   'P 1'
#
loop_
_entity.id
_entity.type
_entity.pdbx_description
1 polymer ?
#
loop_
_entity_poly.entity_id
_entity_poly.type
_entity_poly.pdbx_seq_one_letter_code
_entity_poly.pdbx_strand_id
1 'polypeptide(L)'
;MTQVQNPYGSPNQPHGHGAQGHGAQGHGAQGHGPQGHGPYAPPSFPAPGGFGPGGPGFAPGTPNGFGGPPAKKRTGAVVGSILAALVVAGLGIGAFFLLGGKVLDTAEAERQIVALTEEQAGVTVTDVTCPEDVELAAGTVSTCTAQVEGQEVSYTVEQTDDEGNVTIASEDVFVQVADVEAALVSTFATDAGLDVTASCDADDRTVLVAGDGLQLTCTATLVDDPSDTGEVLADIDAEGNVTFDAS
;
A
#
# COMPACT_ATOMS: atom_id res chain seq x y z
N MET A 1 12.09 -50.88 28.15
CA MET A 1 11.57 -51.95 27.26
C MET A 1 10.62 -52.80 28.09
N THR A 2 9.31 -52.64 27.96
CA THR A 2 8.30 -53.73 28.09
C THR A 2 6.99 -53.17 27.52
N GLN A 3 6.63 -53.63 26.32
CA GLN A 3 5.29 -53.49 25.74
C GLN A 3 4.37 -54.54 26.35
N VAL A 4 3.10 -54.20 26.57
CA VAL A 4 2.01 -55.19 26.61
C VAL A 4 0.85 -54.66 25.77
N GLN A 5 0.47 -55.49 24.80
CA GLN A 5 -0.53 -55.32 23.76
C GLN A 5 -1.93 -55.63 24.28
N ASN A 6 -2.97 -55.01 23.72
CA ASN A 6 -4.37 -55.37 23.93
C ASN A 6 -4.97 -55.85 22.58
N PRO A 7 -5.55 -57.06 22.47
CA PRO A 7 -6.07 -57.62 21.22
C PRO A 7 -7.63 -57.62 21.12
N TYR A 8 -8.16 -58.10 19.98
CA TYR A 8 -9.58 -58.20 19.51
C TYR A 8 -10.07 -56.94 18.75
N GLY A 9 -10.33 -56.89 17.43
CA GLY A 9 -10.75 -57.88 16.40
C GLY A 9 -12.28 -58.06 16.43
N SER A 10 -13.12 -57.95 15.38
CA SER A 10 -12.99 -57.99 13.91
C SER A 10 -14.38 -57.58 13.26
N PRO A 11 -14.78 -57.88 12.00
CA PRO A 11 -15.14 -56.87 10.99
C PRO A 11 -16.58 -56.96 10.42
N ASN A 12 -17.02 -56.00 9.62
CA ASN A 12 -18.08 -56.26 8.63
C ASN A 12 -18.05 -55.32 7.40
N GLN A 13 -17.88 -55.93 6.23
CA GLN A 13 -18.16 -55.45 4.87
C GLN A 13 -18.81 -56.66 4.18
N PRO A 14 -19.82 -56.53 3.28
CA PRO A 14 -19.49 -56.29 1.86
C PRO A 14 -20.57 -55.62 0.94
N HIS A 15 -20.09 -54.96 -0.12
CA HIS A 15 -20.51 -54.96 -1.54
C HIS A 15 -21.95 -54.65 -2.02
N GLY A 16 -22.04 -53.78 -3.04
CA GLY A 16 -23.18 -53.66 -3.97
C GLY A 16 -22.82 -52.87 -5.24
N HIS A 17 -23.12 -53.44 -6.42
CA HIS A 17 -22.60 -53.08 -7.76
C HIS A 17 -23.67 -52.44 -8.69
N GLY A 18 -23.20 -51.79 -9.77
CA GLY A 18 -23.91 -51.63 -11.08
C GLY A 18 -24.44 -50.23 -11.39
N ALA A 19 -24.67 -49.78 -12.63
CA ALA A 19 -24.34 -50.21 -14.00
C ALA A 19 -24.73 -49.06 -14.97
N GLN A 20 -24.42 -49.21 -16.25
CA GLN A 20 -24.45 -48.26 -17.36
C GLN A 20 -25.84 -47.71 -17.82
N GLY A 21 -25.83 -46.56 -18.50
CA GLY A 21 -26.27 -46.47 -19.90
C GLY A 21 -27.54 -45.66 -20.28
N HIS A 22 -27.40 -44.98 -21.44
CA HIS A 22 -28.42 -44.62 -22.45
C HIS A 22 -29.07 -43.21 -22.41
N GLY A 23 -29.03 -42.52 -23.57
CA GLY A 23 -29.61 -41.20 -23.81
C GLY A 23 -30.75 -41.16 -24.84
N ALA A 24 -31.22 -39.96 -25.19
CA ALA A 24 -32.02 -39.61 -26.39
C ALA A 24 -32.17 -38.06 -26.44
N GLN A 25 -31.84 -37.37 -27.55
CA GLN A 25 -32.76 -36.76 -28.54
C GLN A 25 -33.74 -35.72 -27.92
N GLY A 26 -33.89 -34.47 -28.33
CA GLY A 26 -33.55 -33.75 -29.57
C GLY A 26 -34.82 -33.07 -30.11
N HIS A 27 -34.99 -31.75 -29.95
CA HIS A 27 -36.02 -30.96 -30.64
C HIS A 27 -35.47 -29.57 -31.02
N GLY A 28 -35.45 -29.27 -32.32
CA GLY A 28 -35.01 -28.00 -32.88
C GLY A 28 -36.15 -27.07 -33.26
N ALA A 29 -35.80 -25.82 -33.56
CA ALA A 29 -36.58 -24.90 -34.38
C ALA A 29 -35.64 -23.97 -35.16
N GLN A 30 -36.04 -23.70 -36.40
CA GLN A 30 -35.25 -23.23 -37.53
C GLN A 30 -35.17 -21.70 -37.63
N GLY A 31 -34.10 -21.18 -38.22
CA GLY A 31 -33.97 -19.80 -38.71
C GLY A 31 -33.03 -19.74 -39.92
N HIS A 32 -33.45 -19.03 -40.97
CA HIS A 32 -33.01 -19.14 -42.37
C HIS A 32 -31.85 -18.18 -42.77
N GLY A 33 -31.05 -18.53 -43.80
CA GLY A 33 -29.78 -17.88 -44.29
C GLY A 33 -29.93 -16.56 -45.10
N PRO A 34 -28.92 -16.05 -45.88
CA PRO A 34 -28.02 -16.81 -46.79
C PRO A 34 -26.51 -16.37 -46.96
N GLN A 35 -25.69 -17.34 -47.42
CA GLN A 35 -24.56 -17.32 -48.40
C GLN A 35 -23.35 -16.34 -48.33
N GLY A 36 -22.13 -16.91 -48.22
CA GLY A 36 -21.03 -16.62 -49.18
C GLY A 36 -19.59 -16.40 -48.67
N HIS A 37 -18.64 -17.15 -49.27
CA HIS A 37 -17.20 -16.88 -49.53
C HIS A 37 -16.11 -16.96 -48.42
N GLY A 38 -15.42 -18.12 -48.37
CA GLY A 38 -13.94 -18.28 -48.49
C GLY A 38 -12.99 -17.83 -47.35
N PRO A 39 -12.20 -18.73 -46.72
CA PRO A 39 -11.23 -18.36 -45.69
C PRO A 39 -9.88 -17.89 -46.26
N TYR A 40 -9.42 -16.71 -45.81
CA TYR A 40 -8.04 -16.26 -45.99
C TYR A 40 -7.14 -16.89 -44.94
N ALA A 41 -6.11 -17.61 -45.39
CA ALA A 41 -5.04 -18.14 -44.55
C ALA A 41 -3.98 -17.05 -44.27
N PRO A 42 -3.49 -16.89 -43.03
CA PRO A 42 -2.36 -16.02 -42.73
C PRO A 42 -1.02 -16.68 -43.09
N PRO A 43 0.01 -15.89 -43.48
CA PRO A 43 1.30 -16.40 -43.93
C PRO A 43 2.15 -16.99 -42.79
N SER A 44 2.85 -18.07 -43.13
CA SER A 44 3.79 -18.82 -42.30
C SER A 44 5.11 -18.06 -42.06
N PHE A 45 5.47 -17.86 -40.80
CA PHE A 45 6.81 -17.39 -40.38
C PHE A 45 7.76 -18.57 -40.08
N PRO A 46 9.08 -18.42 -40.31
CA PRO A 46 10.06 -19.49 -40.18
C PRO A 46 10.36 -19.85 -38.72
N ALA A 47 10.52 -21.15 -38.46
CA ALA A 47 10.81 -21.73 -37.15
C ALA A 47 12.25 -21.44 -36.67
N PRO A 48 12.46 -21.14 -35.39
CA PRO A 48 13.80 -21.15 -34.79
C PRO A 48 14.32 -22.59 -34.64
N GLY A 49 15.54 -22.81 -35.11
CA GLY A 49 16.23 -24.10 -35.07
C GLY A 49 16.51 -24.60 -33.66
N GLY A 50 16.40 -25.92 -33.49
CA GLY A 50 16.78 -26.63 -32.28
C GLY A 50 18.30 -26.72 -32.12
N PHE A 51 18.76 -26.76 -30.87
CA PHE A 51 20.13 -27.12 -30.51
C PHE A 51 20.10 -28.19 -29.42
N GLY A 52 20.78 -29.30 -29.70
CA GLY A 52 20.88 -30.48 -28.84
C GLY A 52 21.93 -30.36 -27.73
N PRO A 53 22.07 -31.41 -26.90
CA PRO A 53 22.93 -31.40 -25.73
C PRO A 53 24.33 -31.93 -26.05
N GLY A 54 25.38 -31.19 -25.67
CA GLY A 54 26.73 -31.75 -25.48
C GLY A 54 27.90 -30.87 -25.91
N GLY A 55 28.82 -30.62 -24.97
CA GLY A 55 30.23 -30.31 -25.25
C GLY A 55 30.79 -29.06 -24.54
N PRO A 56 31.80 -29.20 -23.66
CA PRO A 56 32.52 -28.06 -23.09
C PRO A 56 33.67 -27.65 -24.03
N GLY A 57 33.62 -26.43 -24.56
CA GLY A 57 34.65 -25.86 -25.43
C GLY A 57 34.93 -24.41 -25.05
N PHE A 58 36.15 -24.16 -24.57
CA PHE A 58 36.70 -22.83 -24.31
C PHE A 58 36.92 -22.07 -25.62
N ALA A 59 36.51 -20.79 -25.68
CA ALA A 59 37.09 -19.79 -26.57
C ALA A 59 36.96 -18.37 -25.96
N PRO A 60 37.99 -17.50 -26.08
CA PRO A 60 38.07 -16.24 -25.35
C PRO A 60 37.63 -15.01 -26.17
N GLY A 61 37.04 -14.04 -25.46
CA GLY A 61 37.15 -12.61 -25.78
C GLY A 61 35.92 -11.94 -26.37
N THR A 62 35.24 -11.13 -25.53
CA THR A 62 34.82 -9.75 -25.85
C THR A 62 34.50 -8.98 -24.56
N PRO A 63 34.91 -7.70 -24.45
CA PRO A 63 34.68 -6.87 -23.28
C PRO A 63 33.38 -6.06 -23.38
N ASN A 64 32.84 -5.70 -22.22
CA ASN A 64 31.77 -4.72 -21.97
C ASN A 64 30.35 -5.29 -21.85
N GLY A 65 29.96 -5.50 -20.60
CA GLY A 65 28.57 -5.60 -20.17
C GLY A 65 28.52 -5.32 -18.68
N PHE A 66 28.21 -4.07 -18.31
CA PHE A 66 27.88 -3.72 -16.94
C PHE A 66 26.67 -4.56 -16.52
N GLY A 67 26.89 -5.50 -15.59
CA GLY A 67 25.83 -6.24 -14.95
C GLY A 67 24.98 -5.28 -14.13
N GLY A 68 23.77 -4.98 -14.60
CA GLY A 68 22.74 -4.47 -13.72
C GLY A 68 22.46 -5.50 -12.63
N PRO A 69 22.16 -5.08 -11.38
CA PRO A 69 21.81 -6.01 -10.32
C PRO A 69 20.56 -6.82 -10.70
N PRO A 70 20.42 -8.07 -10.25
CA PRO A 70 19.27 -8.90 -10.58
C PRO A 70 17.98 -8.22 -10.09
N ALA A 71 17.01 -8.07 -10.99
CA ALA A 71 15.66 -7.65 -10.62
C ALA A 71 15.05 -8.72 -9.71
N LYS A 72 15.04 -8.45 -8.41
CA LYS A 72 14.31 -9.23 -7.40
C LYS A 72 12.84 -9.16 -7.78
N LYS A 73 12.21 -10.32 -8.03
CA LYS A 73 10.76 -10.38 -8.26
C LYS A 73 10.09 -9.98 -6.94
N ARG A 74 9.67 -8.73 -6.83
CA ARG A 74 8.80 -8.28 -5.74
C ARG A 74 7.40 -8.76 -6.06
N THR A 75 7.01 -9.89 -5.49
CA THR A 75 5.61 -10.23 -5.27
C THR A 75 5.16 -9.44 -4.05
N GLY A 76 5.01 -8.13 -4.20
CA GLY A 76 4.42 -7.27 -3.20
C GLY A 76 3.02 -6.90 -3.67
N ALA A 77 1.99 -7.24 -2.89
CA ALA A 77 0.65 -6.71 -3.08
C ALA A 77 0.70 -5.23 -2.67
N VAL A 78 0.46 -4.33 -3.62
CA VAL A 78 0.31 -2.89 -3.33
C VAL A 78 -1.11 -2.70 -2.81
N VAL A 79 -1.25 -2.49 -1.50
CA VAL A 79 -2.53 -2.09 -0.91
C VAL A 79 -2.50 -0.56 -0.86
N GLY A 80 -3.09 0.06 -1.88
CA GLY A 80 -3.08 1.52 -2.06
C GLY A 80 -3.89 2.23 -0.98
N SER A 81 -3.40 3.39 -0.55
CA SER A 81 -3.93 4.14 0.58
C SER A 81 -5.26 4.83 0.31
N ILE A 82 -6.15 4.79 1.31
CA ILE A 82 -7.34 5.65 1.45
C ILE A 82 -6.91 6.88 2.25
N LEU A 83 -6.00 7.70 1.73
CA LEU A 83 -5.59 8.93 2.41
C LEU A 83 -5.79 10.10 1.46
N ALA A 84 -6.90 10.80 1.66
CA ALA A 84 -7.21 12.02 0.95
C ALA A 84 -6.34 13.14 1.52
N ALA A 85 -5.36 13.60 0.75
CA ALA A 85 -4.69 14.88 0.99
C ALA A 85 -5.76 15.99 0.93
N LEU A 86 -6.30 16.35 2.09
CA LEU A 86 -7.29 17.41 2.24
C LEU A 86 -6.56 18.75 2.29
N VAL A 87 -6.55 19.45 1.17
CA VAL A 87 -6.19 20.87 1.13
C VAL A 87 -7.31 21.65 1.83
N VAL A 88 -7.10 22.02 3.08
CA VAL A 88 -8.05 22.86 3.82
C VAL A 88 -7.75 24.32 3.48
N ALA A 89 -8.67 24.97 2.78
CA ALA A 89 -8.63 26.42 2.60
C ALA A 89 -8.94 27.08 3.95
N GLY A 90 -7.93 27.69 4.58
CA GLY A 90 -8.10 28.46 5.81
C GLY A 90 -8.98 29.68 5.54
N LEU A 91 -10.16 29.73 6.18
CA LEU A 91 -11.01 30.94 6.19
C LEU A 91 -10.41 31.96 7.17
N GLY A 92 -9.55 32.84 6.67
CA GLY A 92 -9.06 33.99 7.45
C GLY A 92 -10.19 34.96 7.76
N ILE A 93 -10.57 35.09 9.03
CA ILE A 93 -11.39 36.22 9.46
C ILE A 93 -10.44 37.40 9.65
N GLY A 94 -10.31 38.22 8.61
CA GLY A 94 -9.58 39.48 8.62
C GLY A 94 -10.13 40.42 9.71
N ALA A 95 -9.47 40.44 10.87
CA ALA A 95 -9.85 41.33 11.97
C ALA A 95 -8.63 41.91 12.71
N PHE A 96 -7.59 42.36 12.00
CA PHE A 96 -6.64 43.31 12.61
C PHE A 96 -5.99 44.30 11.64
N PHE A 97 -6.81 44.93 10.80
CA PHE A 97 -6.39 46.05 9.95
C PHE A 97 -6.32 47.41 10.69
N LEU A 98 -5.74 47.46 11.90
CA LEU A 98 -5.68 48.72 12.66
C LEU A 98 -4.30 49.15 13.16
N LEU A 99 -3.24 48.35 13.03
CA LEU A 99 -1.89 48.76 13.46
C LEU A 99 -0.79 48.39 12.44
N GLY A 100 -0.94 48.78 11.17
CA GLY A 100 0.19 49.10 10.28
C GLY A 100 1.29 48.07 10.00
N GLY A 101 1.14 46.80 10.36
CA GLY A 101 2.07 45.73 10.01
C GLY A 101 1.69 45.09 8.68
N LYS A 102 2.63 45.08 7.71
CA LYS A 102 2.50 44.31 6.47
C LYS A 102 3.07 42.90 6.63
N VAL A 103 2.79 42.23 7.74
CA VAL A 103 3.39 40.94 8.08
C VAL A 103 2.33 39.92 8.49
N LEU A 104 2.53 38.67 8.05
CA LEU A 104 1.66 37.54 8.34
C LEU A 104 1.54 37.33 9.85
N ASP A 105 0.34 37.06 10.35
CA ASP A 105 0.12 36.66 11.73
C ASP A 105 0.50 35.18 11.89
N THR A 106 1.77 34.93 12.22
CA THR A 106 2.32 33.58 12.41
C THR A 106 1.58 32.81 13.51
N ALA A 107 1.05 33.49 14.54
CA ALA A 107 0.30 32.84 15.61
C ALA A 107 -1.08 32.35 15.15
N GLU A 108 -1.67 32.97 14.12
CA GLU A 108 -2.87 32.44 13.46
C GLU A 108 -2.53 31.24 12.57
N ALA A 109 -1.45 31.31 11.79
CA ALA A 109 -0.97 30.17 10.99
C ALA A 109 -0.65 28.93 11.86
N GLU A 110 0.03 29.13 12.98
CA GLU A 110 0.32 28.07 13.96
C GLU A 110 -0.96 27.40 14.49
N ARG A 111 -1.97 28.20 14.86
CA ARG A 111 -3.26 27.68 15.34
C ARG A 111 -4.00 26.89 14.27
N GLN A 112 -3.92 27.32 13.00
CA GLN A 112 -4.52 26.60 11.90
C GLN A 112 -3.78 25.30 11.58
N ILE A 113 -2.45 25.27 11.66
CA ILE A 113 -1.65 24.04 11.54
C ILE A 113 -2.06 23.01 12.61
N VAL A 114 -2.29 23.46 13.85
CA VAL A 114 -2.80 22.59 14.92
C VAL A 114 -4.15 21.99 14.54
N ALA A 115 -5.13 22.83 14.18
CA ALA A 115 -6.47 22.37 13.84
C ALA A 115 -6.48 21.43 12.61
N LEU A 116 -5.71 21.77 11.58
CA LEU A 116 -5.57 20.98 10.36
C LEU A 116 -4.97 19.60 10.66
N THR A 117 -3.95 19.54 11.51
CA THR A 117 -3.30 18.26 11.84
C THR A 117 -4.17 17.41 12.76
N GLU A 118 -4.89 18.02 13.71
CA GLU A 118 -5.90 17.31 14.49
C GLU A 118 -7.00 16.71 13.60
N GLU A 119 -7.43 17.44 12.57
CA GLU A 119 -8.44 16.95 11.61
C GLU A 119 -7.91 15.80 10.75
N GLN A 120 -6.67 15.91 10.25
CA GLN A 120 -6.09 14.93 9.31
C GLN A 120 -5.53 13.69 10.01
N ALA A 121 -4.80 13.87 11.10
CA ALA A 121 -4.05 12.83 11.78
C ALA A 121 -4.69 12.39 13.10
N GLY A 122 -5.68 13.14 13.62
CA GLY A 122 -6.32 12.82 14.90
C GLY A 122 -5.43 13.06 16.12
N VAL A 123 -4.27 13.70 15.93
CA VAL A 123 -3.27 13.96 16.97
C VAL A 123 -2.89 15.44 17.00
N THR A 124 -2.52 15.91 18.19
CA THR A 124 -2.05 17.28 18.41
C THR A 124 -0.61 17.43 17.96
N VAL A 125 -0.29 18.53 17.29
CA VAL A 125 1.09 18.95 17.02
C VAL A 125 1.70 19.69 18.22
N THR A 126 3.02 19.66 18.31
CA THR A 126 3.82 20.44 19.26
C THR A 126 4.92 21.19 18.51
N ASP A 127 5.58 22.15 19.19
CA ASP A 127 6.76 22.85 18.66
C ASP A 127 6.57 23.47 17.26
N VAL A 128 5.37 23.99 16.97
CA VAL A 128 5.08 24.65 15.69
C VAL A 128 5.97 25.89 15.57
N THR A 129 6.71 25.97 14.46
CA THR A 129 7.63 27.06 14.16
C THR A 129 7.34 27.59 12.77
N CYS A 130 6.86 28.83 12.68
CA CYS A 130 6.73 29.56 11.43
C CYS A 130 7.80 30.67 11.32
N PRO A 131 8.28 31.00 10.12
CA PRO A 131 9.22 32.10 9.93
C PRO A 131 8.59 33.43 10.38
N GLU A 132 9.37 34.24 11.09
CA GLU A 132 8.98 35.59 11.49
C GLU A 132 9.06 36.57 10.29
N ASP A 133 8.35 37.69 10.39
CA ASP A 133 8.44 38.83 9.46
C ASP A 133 8.15 38.51 7.98
N VAL A 134 7.26 37.54 7.69
CA VAL A 134 6.83 37.23 6.32
C VAL A 134 5.97 38.38 5.78
N GLU A 135 6.40 38.99 4.68
CA GLU A 135 5.67 40.09 4.03
C GLU A 135 4.25 39.67 3.61
N LEU A 136 3.24 40.49 3.92
CA LEU A 136 1.87 40.31 3.45
C LEU A 136 1.79 40.64 1.97
N ALA A 137 1.90 39.60 1.14
CA ALA A 137 1.81 39.71 -0.30
C ALA A 137 1.23 38.43 -0.90
N ALA A 138 0.21 38.59 -1.74
CA ALA A 138 -0.44 37.50 -2.45
C ALA A 138 0.58 36.63 -3.22
N GLY A 139 0.44 35.31 -3.11
CA GLY A 139 1.33 34.30 -3.68
C GLY A 139 2.63 34.07 -2.89
N THR A 140 2.82 34.73 -1.75
CA THR A 140 3.97 34.46 -0.88
C THR A 140 3.79 33.10 -0.22
N VAL A 141 4.74 32.20 -0.45
CA VAL A 141 4.80 30.89 0.18
C VAL A 141 5.87 30.91 1.26
N SER A 142 5.51 30.42 2.44
CA SER A 142 6.40 30.22 3.58
C SER A 142 6.28 28.79 4.09
N THR A 143 7.34 28.28 4.72
CA THR A 143 7.36 26.92 5.29
C THR A 143 7.34 27.02 6.80
N CYS A 144 6.36 26.39 7.44
CA CYS A 144 6.34 26.15 8.87
C CYS A 144 6.72 24.70 9.15
N THR A 145 7.28 24.43 10.32
CA THR A 145 7.54 23.06 10.81
C THR A 145 6.76 22.80 12.10
N ALA A 146 6.44 21.54 12.37
CA ALA A 146 5.85 21.12 13.64
C ALA A 146 6.25 19.69 14.00
N GLN A 147 6.03 19.29 15.24
CA GLN A 147 6.26 17.94 15.75
C GLN A 147 4.95 17.18 15.94
N VAL A 148 4.75 16.07 15.22
CA VAL A 148 3.66 15.11 15.37
C VAL A 148 4.19 13.86 16.05
N GLU A 149 3.79 13.61 17.31
CA GLU A 149 4.27 12.47 18.10
C GLU A 149 5.81 12.30 18.08
N GLY A 150 6.54 13.43 18.05
CA GLY A 150 8.01 13.45 17.98
C GLY A 150 8.62 13.40 16.58
N GLN A 151 7.80 13.32 15.53
CA GLN A 151 8.22 13.39 14.13
C GLN A 151 8.09 14.81 13.58
N GLU A 152 9.14 15.31 12.93
CA GLU A 152 9.09 16.61 12.25
C GLU A 152 8.23 16.52 10.99
N VAL A 153 7.37 17.52 10.79
CA VAL A 153 6.47 17.67 9.63
C VAL A 153 6.63 19.07 9.08
N SER A 154 6.69 19.17 7.75
CA SER A 154 6.73 20.46 7.05
C SER A 154 5.36 20.86 6.51
N TYR A 155 5.03 22.15 6.62
CA TYR A 155 3.79 22.73 6.11
C TYR A 155 4.11 23.92 5.21
N THR A 156 3.49 23.97 4.05
CA THR A 156 3.46 25.15 3.20
C THR A 156 2.30 26.06 3.60
N VAL A 157 2.58 27.34 3.75
CA VAL A 157 1.62 28.40 4.01
C VAL A 157 1.69 29.38 2.84
N GLU A 158 0.71 29.34 1.96
CA GLU A 158 0.57 30.24 0.81
C GLU A 158 -0.42 31.36 1.14
N GLN A 159 0.04 32.60 1.05
CA GLN A 159 -0.84 33.77 1.17
C GLN A 159 -1.66 33.95 -0.09
N THR A 160 -2.99 33.92 0.03
CA THR A 160 -3.89 34.04 -1.11
C THR A 160 -4.19 35.49 -1.48
N ASP A 161 -3.92 36.43 -0.58
CA ASP A 161 -4.09 37.87 -0.78
C ASP A 161 -3.20 38.72 0.13
N ASP A 162 -3.37 40.04 0.03
CA ASP A 162 -2.67 41.04 0.84
C ASP A 162 -3.44 41.37 2.15
N GLU A 163 -4.47 40.59 2.48
CA GLU A 163 -5.31 40.76 3.69
C GLU A 163 -4.98 39.73 4.78
N GLY A 164 -4.07 38.80 4.50
CA GLY A 164 -3.61 37.77 5.44
C GLY A 164 -4.38 36.46 5.34
N ASN A 165 -5.16 36.24 4.28
CA ASN A 165 -5.75 34.93 4.02
C ASN A 165 -4.68 33.96 3.53
N VAL A 166 -4.71 32.72 4.04
CA VAL A 166 -3.71 31.69 3.74
C VAL A 166 -4.35 30.35 3.38
N THR A 167 -3.67 29.60 2.52
CA THR A 167 -3.88 28.17 2.32
C THR A 167 -2.72 27.42 2.97
N ILE A 168 -3.04 26.41 3.78
CA ILE A 168 -2.04 25.59 4.47
C ILE A 168 -2.12 24.17 3.95
N ALA A 169 -0.98 23.58 3.59
CA ALA A 169 -0.88 22.19 3.19
C ALA A 169 0.32 21.53 3.88
N SER A 170 0.14 20.33 4.42
CA SER A 170 1.26 19.50 4.83
C SER A 170 2.03 19.04 3.59
N GLU A 171 3.35 19.02 3.68
CA GLU A 171 4.22 18.43 2.66
C GLU A 171 4.26 16.90 2.81
N ASP A 172 4.03 16.41 4.03
CA ASP A 172 4.07 15.00 4.37
C ASP A 172 2.67 14.37 4.46
N VAL A 173 2.62 13.05 4.27
CA VAL A 173 1.40 12.22 4.39
C VAL A 173 1.38 11.53 5.76
N PHE A 174 0.23 11.57 6.43
CA PHE A 174 0.04 10.88 7.71
C PHE A 174 -0.55 9.48 7.51
N VAL A 175 0.09 8.46 8.07
CA VAL A 175 -0.34 7.06 8.00
C VAL A 175 -0.70 6.59 9.40
N GLN A 176 -1.94 6.15 9.60
CA GLN A 176 -2.35 5.58 10.90
C GLN A 176 -1.80 4.17 11.04
N VAL A 177 -1.16 3.87 12.17
CA VAL A 177 -0.63 2.52 12.44
C VAL A 177 -1.75 1.47 12.42
N ALA A 178 -2.94 1.82 12.92
CA ALA A 178 -4.11 0.95 12.87
C ALA A 178 -4.57 0.61 11.45
N ASP A 179 -4.41 1.53 10.48
CA ASP A 179 -4.74 1.28 9.08
C ASP A 179 -3.73 0.31 8.45
N VAL A 180 -2.44 0.43 8.81
CA VAL A 180 -1.39 -0.52 8.39
C VAL A 180 -1.67 -1.92 8.92
N GLU A 181 -2.02 -2.04 10.20
CA GLU A 181 -2.41 -3.31 10.83
C GLU A 181 -3.65 -3.92 10.14
N ALA A 182 -4.68 -3.11 9.89
CA ALA A 182 -5.89 -3.56 9.19
C ALA A 182 -5.60 -3.99 7.75
N ALA A 183 -4.72 -3.28 7.03
CA ALA A 183 -4.27 -3.66 5.71
C ALA A 183 -3.55 -5.02 5.72
N LEU A 184 -2.68 -5.26 6.70
CA LEU A 184 -1.98 -6.53 6.86
C LEU A 184 -2.96 -7.69 7.10
N VAL A 185 -3.95 -7.49 7.98
CA VAL A 185 -5.03 -8.48 8.23
C VAL A 185 -5.76 -8.80 6.92
N SER A 186 -6.13 -7.77 6.15
CA SER A 186 -6.81 -7.93 4.85
C SER A 186 -5.97 -8.69 3.83
N THR A 187 -4.65 -8.44 3.80
CA THR A 187 -3.71 -9.16 2.93
C THR A 187 -3.67 -10.65 3.24
N PHE A 188 -3.53 -11.04 4.52
CA PHE A 188 -3.53 -12.46 4.90
C PHE A 188 -4.87 -13.16 4.60
N ALA A 189 -5.99 -12.48 4.85
CA ALA A 189 -7.31 -13.00 4.54
C ALA A 189 -7.49 -13.23 3.02
N THR A 190 -6.99 -12.32 2.19
CA THR A 190 -7.15 -12.37 0.73
C THR A 190 -6.20 -13.36 0.06
N ASP A 191 -4.92 -13.33 0.43
CA ASP A 191 -3.86 -14.07 -0.27
C ASP A 191 -3.69 -15.50 0.26
N ALA A 192 -3.85 -15.67 1.57
CA ALA A 192 -3.65 -16.95 2.24
C ALA A 192 -4.95 -17.59 2.77
N GLY A 193 -6.05 -16.83 2.84
CA GLY A 193 -7.30 -17.30 3.45
C GLY A 193 -7.16 -17.51 4.96
N LEU A 194 -6.29 -16.74 5.61
CA LEU A 194 -5.98 -16.86 7.03
C LEU A 194 -6.55 -15.68 7.81
N ASP A 195 -7.21 -15.97 8.94
CA ASP A 195 -7.63 -14.97 9.91
C ASP A 195 -6.50 -14.73 10.91
N VAL A 196 -5.96 -13.51 10.89
CA VAL A 196 -4.87 -13.07 11.77
C VAL A 196 -5.25 -11.82 12.55
N THR A 197 -4.60 -11.60 13.70
CA THR A 197 -4.46 -10.27 14.31
C THR A 197 -3.09 -9.72 13.96
N ALA A 198 -3.01 -8.43 13.66
CA ALA A 198 -1.74 -7.73 13.40
C ALA A 198 -1.44 -6.76 14.54
N SER A 199 -0.15 -6.60 14.85
CA SER A 199 0.36 -5.53 15.72
C SER A 199 1.68 -5.02 15.16
N CYS A 200 1.81 -3.72 14.96
CA CYS A 200 3.01 -3.10 14.38
C CYS A 200 3.77 -2.27 15.42
N ASP A 201 5.10 -2.39 15.44
CA ASP A 201 5.98 -1.67 16.36
C ASP A 201 6.30 -0.26 15.85
N ALA A 202 5.61 0.73 16.38
CA ALA A 202 5.70 2.13 15.99
C ALA A 202 6.35 3.04 17.06
N ASP A 203 7.16 2.50 17.98
CA ASP A 203 7.76 3.28 19.09
C ASP A 203 6.71 4.10 19.88
N ASP A 204 5.59 3.48 20.26
CA ASP A 204 4.42 4.10 20.93
C ASP A 204 3.61 5.11 20.12
N ARG A 205 3.93 5.33 18.85
CA ARG A 205 3.21 6.25 17.96
C ARG A 205 1.93 5.63 17.41
N THR A 206 0.91 6.46 17.25
CA THR A 206 -0.36 6.09 16.61
C THR A 206 -0.41 6.54 15.15
N VAL A 207 0.37 7.57 14.81
CA VAL A 207 0.48 8.13 13.46
C VAL A 207 1.94 8.16 13.04
N LEU A 208 2.20 7.78 11.80
CA LEU A 208 3.50 7.88 11.16
C LEU A 208 3.48 8.97 10.10
N VAL A 209 4.50 9.81 10.10
CA VAL A 209 4.81 10.69 8.96
C VAL A 209 5.49 9.85 7.88
N ALA A 210 4.83 9.70 6.73
CA ALA A 210 5.29 8.92 5.61
C ALA A 210 6.56 9.54 5.01
N GLY A 211 7.50 8.68 4.61
CA GLY A 211 8.75 9.11 4.00
C GLY A 211 9.41 7.95 3.26
N ASP A 212 10.27 8.26 2.30
CA ASP A 212 10.94 7.25 1.50
C ASP A 212 11.73 6.26 2.38
N GLY A 213 11.35 4.98 2.30
CA GLY A 213 12.03 3.91 3.02
C GLY A 213 11.66 3.81 4.50
N LEU A 214 10.51 4.36 4.90
CA LEU A 214 9.93 4.08 6.22
C LEU A 214 9.56 2.60 6.30
N GLN A 215 10.09 1.91 7.31
CA GLN A 215 9.84 0.50 7.55
C GLN A 215 9.26 0.31 8.94
N LEU A 216 8.22 -0.52 9.02
CA LEU A 216 7.50 -0.84 10.24
C LEU A 216 7.48 -2.35 10.42
N THR A 217 7.98 -2.86 11.54
CA THR A 217 7.95 -4.30 11.83
C THR A 217 6.59 -4.65 12.44
N CYS A 218 5.87 -5.55 11.79
CA CYS A 218 4.57 -6.02 12.22
C CYS A 218 4.61 -7.50 12.59
N THR A 219 3.91 -7.87 13.64
CA THR A 219 3.67 -9.26 14.03
C THR A 219 2.25 -9.66 13.63
N ALA A 220 2.11 -10.70 12.83
CA ALA A 220 0.84 -11.35 12.54
C ALA A 220 0.70 -12.60 13.41
N THR A 221 -0.45 -12.78 14.05
CA THR A 221 -0.77 -13.94 14.91
C THR A 221 -2.03 -14.61 14.41
N LEU A 222 -2.02 -15.93 14.22
CA LEU A 222 -3.23 -16.65 13.81
C LEU A 222 -4.30 -16.60 14.91
N VAL A 223 -5.55 -16.35 14.51
CA VAL A 223 -6.68 -16.32 15.45
C VAL A 223 -6.98 -17.71 16.01
N ASP A 224 -6.93 -18.74 15.15
CA ASP A 224 -7.24 -20.12 15.52
C ASP A 224 -6.09 -20.82 16.27
N ASP A 225 -4.85 -20.36 16.08
CA ASP A 225 -3.66 -20.84 16.80
C ASP A 225 -2.74 -19.67 17.19
N PRO A 226 -2.96 -19.04 18.36
CA PRO A 226 -2.19 -17.90 18.81
C PRO A 226 -0.71 -18.19 19.10
N SER A 227 -0.29 -19.47 19.05
CA SER A 227 1.12 -19.84 19.16
C SER A 227 1.86 -19.75 17.83
N ASP A 228 1.13 -19.63 16.72
CA ASP A 228 1.66 -19.42 15.39
C ASP A 228 1.67 -17.92 15.07
N THR A 229 2.88 -17.36 15.05
CA THR A 229 3.15 -15.94 14.86
C THR A 229 4.24 -15.77 13.80
N GLY A 230 4.12 -14.74 12.96
CA GLY A 230 5.12 -14.38 11.96
C GLY A 230 5.42 -12.88 11.96
N GLU A 231 6.68 -12.54 11.70
CA GLU A 231 7.10 -11.15 11.49
C GLU A 231 6.99 -10.77 10.00
N VAL A 232 6.42 -9.61 9.75
CA VAL A 232 6.22 -9.01 8.43
C VAL A 232 6.75 -7.60 8.46
N LEU A 233 7.52 -7.23 7.43
CA LEU A 233 7.98 -5.86 7.26
C LEU A 233 6.97 -5.10 6.39
N ALA A 234 6.46 -3.99 6.90
CA ALA A 234 5.67 -3.04 6.13
C ALA A 234 6.57 -1.90 5.65
N ASP A 235 6.75 -1.79 4.34
CA ASP A 235 7.42 -0.69 3.67
C ASP A 235 6.37 0.36 3.28
N ILE A 236 6.55 1.58 3.77
CA ILE A 236 5.69 2.73 3.54
C ILE A 236 6.45 3.74 2.67
N ASP A 237 5.90 4.12 1.51
CA ASP A 237 6.49 5.15 0.64
C ASP A 237 6.06 6.57 1.04
N ALA A 238 6.62 7.59 0.39
CA ALA A 238 6.30 8.99 0.67
C ALA A 238 4.83 9.37 0.37
N GLU A 239 4.15 8.61 -0.51
CA GLU A 239 2.73 8.77 -0.76
C GLU A 239 1.85 8.04 0.29
N GLY A 240 2.47 7.35 1.24
CA GLY A 240 1.81 6.59 2.28
C GLY A 240 1.27 5.24 1.80
N ASN A 241 1.66 4.74 0.62
CA ASN A 241 1.29 3.40 0.19
C ASN A 241 2.07 2.36 0.99
N VAL A 242 1.38 1.28 1.36
CA VAL A 242 1.97 0.21 2.16
C VAL A 242 2.19 -1.02 1.29
N THR A 243 3.40 -1.57 1.38
CA THR A 243 3.74 -2.88 0.82
C THR A 243 4.28 -3.79 1.91
N PHE A 244 3.95 -5.08 1.83
CA PHE A 244 4.37 -6.06 2.83
C PHE A 244 5.37 -7.03 2.24
N ASP A 245 6.51 -7.19 2.91
CA ASP A 245 7.54 -8.18 2.61
C ASP A 245 7.65 -9.15 3.80
N ALA A 246 7.56 -10.46 3.53
CA ALA A 246 7.79 -11.49 4.55
C ALA A 246 9.29 -11.53 4.91
N SER A 247 9.58 -11.46 6.21
CA SER A 247 10.95 -11.46 6.75
C SER A 247 11.59 -12.86 6.82
#